data_AF-A0A5U2F8Q1-F1
#
_entry.id   AF-A0A5U2F8Q1-F1
#
_cell.length_a   1.000
_cell.length_b   1.000
_cell.length_c   1.000
_cell.angle_alpha   90.00
_cell.angle_beta   90.00
_cell.angle_gamma   90.00
#
_symmetry.space_group_name_H-M   'P 1'
#
loop_
_entity.id
_entity.type
_entity.pdbx_description
1 polymer ?
#
loop_
_entity_poly.entity_id
_entity_poly.type
_entity_poly.pdbx_seq_one_letter_code
_entity_poly.pdbx_strand_id
1 'polypeptide(L)'
;MEFDAFFLARLQFAFTVSFHIIFPAITIGLASYLVVLEGLWLKTRNPVWRSLYQFWLKIFAVNFGMGVVSGLVMAYQFGTNWSGFSQFAGSITGPLLTYEVLTAFFLEAGFLGVMLFGWNKVGPGLHFLSTCMVALGTLMSTFWILASNSWMHTPQGFEIHNGQVVPVDWFAVIFNPSFPYRLLHMSVAAFLSSAMFVGASAAWHLLKGNDTPAIRRMFSMALWMAVVVAPVQALIGDMHGL
;
A
#
# COMPACT_ATOMS: atom_id res chain seq x y z
N MET A 1 33.33 -7.83 -8.82
CA MET A 1 32.52 -6.93 -7.98
C MET A 1 33.26 -6.77 -6.68
N GLU A 2 33.77 -5.58 -6.37
CA GLU A 2 34.33 -5.29 -5.05
C GLU A 2 33.19 -4.97 -4.08
N PHE A 3 33.27 -5.45 -2.84
CA PHE A 3 32.31 -5.14 -1.77
C PHE A 3 32.60 -3.76 -1.17
N ASP A 4 32.56 -2.73 -1.99
CA ASP A 4 32.71 -1.35 -1.53
C ASP A 4 31.46 -0.87 -0.76
N ALA A 5 31.60 0.26 -0.06
CA ALA A 5 30.51 0.81 0.75
C ALA A 5 29.26 1.12 -0.09
N PHE A 6 29.44 1.53 -1.35
CA PHE A 6 28.35 1.87 -2.26
C PHE A 6 27.55 0.64 -2.69
N PHE A 7 28.23 -0.45 -3.03
CA PHE A 7 27.60 -1.72 -3.34
C PHE A 7 26.87 -2.30 -2.13
N LEU A 8 27.47 -2.24 -0.94
CA LEU A 8 26.83 -2.69 0.30
C LEU A 8 25.59 -1.87 0.63
N ALA A 9 25.62 -0.55 0.44
CA ALA A 9 24.46 0.32 0.63
C ALA A 9 23.30 -0.03 -0.33
N ARG A 10 23.62 -0.34 -1.60
CA ARG A 10 22.63 -0.84 -2.58
C ARG A 10 22.03 -2.18 -2.17
N LEU A 11 22.86 -3.13 -1.74
CA LEU A 11 22.41 -4.45 -1.30
C LEU A 11 21.50 -4.35 -0.07
N GLN A 12 21.89 -3.52 0.91
CA GLN A 12 21.10 -3.29 2.11
C GLN A 12 19.75 -2.65 1.78
N PHE A 13 19.73 -1.59 0.95
CA PHE A 13 18.50 -0.93 0.55
C PHE A 13 17.59 -1.88 -0.25
N ALA A 14 18.16 -2.67 -1.17
CA ALA A 14 17.44 -3.67 -1.94
C ALA A 14 16.77 -4.73 -1.05
N PHE A 15 17.47 -5.22 -0.02
CA PHE A 15 16.91 -6.14 0.96
C PHE A 15 15.75 -5.49 1.73
N THR A 16 15.96 -4.28 2.26
CA THR A 16 14.96 -3.57 3.05
C THR A 16 13.70 -3.26 2.24
N VAL A 17 13.81 -2.71 1.04
CA VAL A 17 12.65 -2.37 0.21
C VAL A 17 11.91 -3.62 -0.29
N SER A 18 12.63 -4.69 -0.63
CA SER A 18 12.03 -5.96 -1.09
C SER A 18 11.26 -6.65 0.03
N PHE A 19 11.75 -6.57 1.27
CA PHE A 19 11.02 -7.09 2.42
C PHE A 19 9.84 -6.18 2.78
N HIS A 20 10.05 -4.86 2.75
CA HIS A 20 9.02 -3.88 3.07
C HIS A 20 7.81 -4.04 2.15
N ILE A 21 7.99 -4.07 0.82
CA ILE A 21 6.88 -4.02 -0.15
C ILE A 21 5.85 -5.15 0.00
N ILE A 22 6.26 -6.30 0.57
CA ILE A 22 5.36 -7.44 0.82
C ILE A 22 4.17 -7.00 1.70
N PHE A 23 4.41 -6.16 2.71
CA PHE A 23 3.37 -5.78 3.66
C PHE A 23 2.41 -4.72 3.10
N PRO A 24 2.86 -3.54 2.62
CA PRO A 24 1.99 -2.54 2.01
C PRO A 24 1.18 -3.09 0.83
N ALA A 25 1.79 -3.89 -0.06
CA ALA A 25 1.08 -4.45 -1.20
C ALA A 25 -0.12 -5.30 -0.75
N ILE A 26 0.01 -6.05 0.34
CA ILE A 26 -1.09 -6.84 0.91
C ILE A 26 -2.08 -5.96 1.68
N THR A 27 -1.62 -4.98 2.47
CA THR A 27 -2.49 -4.15 3.31
C THR A 27 -3.34 -3.19 2.49
N ILE A 28 -2.83 -2.65 1.38
CA ILE A 28 -3.61 -1.79 0.46
C ILE A 28 -4.87 -2.53 0.01
N GLY A 29 -4.72 -3.73 -0.56
CA GLY A 29 -5.88 -4.49 -1.04
C GLY A 29 -6.73 -5.09 0.09
N LEU A 30 -6.12 -5.51 1.21
CA LEU A 30 -6.88 -6.03 2.35
C LEU A 30 -7.72 -4.94 3.04
N ALA A 31 -7.25 -3.70 3.12
CA ALA A 31 -8.03 -2.60 3.69
C ALA A 31 -9.31 -2.37 2.89
N SER A 32 -9.22 -2.29 1.55
CA SER A 32 -10.41 -2.18 0.70
C SER A 32 -11.29 -3.43 0.75
N TYR A 33 -10.69 -4.62 0.85
CA TYR A 33 -11.46 -5.87 1.03
C TYR A 33 -12.25 -5.87 2.34
N LEU A 34 -11.68 -5.38 3.44
CA LEU A 34 -12.36 -5.23 4.72
C LEU A 34 -13.52 -4.23 4.64
N VAL A 35 -13.35 -3.12 3.91
CA VAL A 35 -14.46 -2.18 3.61
C VAL A 35 -15.60 -2.93 2.89
N VAL A 36 -15.30 -3.71 1.85
CA VAL A 36 -16.33 -4.46 1.12
C VAL A 36 -17.05 -5.46 2.03
N LEU A 37 -16.31 -6.24 2.83
CA LEU A 37 -16.89 -7.21 3.75
C LEU A 37 -17.80 -6.54 4.78
N GLU A 38 -17.34 -5.45 5.39
CA GLU A 38 -18.13 -4.74 6.39
C GLU A 38 -19.37 -4.07 5.76
N GLY A 39 -19.23 -3.44 4.60
CA GLY A 39 -20.35 -2.84 3.87
C GLY A 39 -21.41 -3.88 3.48
N LEU A 40 -20.97 -5.06 3.01
CA LEU A 40 -21.88 -6.18 2.71
C LEU A 40 -22.55 -6.71 3.98
N TRP A 41 -21.84 -6.78 5.10
CA TRP A 41 -22.43 -7.13 6.39
C TRP A 41 -23.48 -6.11 6.83
N LEU A 42 -23.21 -4.81 6.74
CA LEU A 42 -24.16 -3.77 7.11
C LEU A 42 -25.43 -3.81 6.26
N LYS A 43 -25.28 -4.07 4.95
CA LYS A 43 -26.39 -4.16 4.00
C LYS A 43 -27.23 -5.41 4.19
N THR A 44 -26.59 -6.57 4.35
CA THR A 44 -27.28 -7.88 4.29
C THR A 44 -27.51 -8.53 5.65
N ARG A 45 -26.78 -8.07 6.69
CA ARG A 45 -26.71 -8.69 8.02
C ARG A 45 -26.32 -10.17 8.01
N ASN A 46 -25.78 -10.67 6.90
CA ASN A 46 -25.33 -12.05 6.79
C ASN A 46 -24.07 -12.27 7.66
N PRO A 47 -24.10 -13.22 8.62
CA PRO A 47 -22.98 -13.44 9.53
C PRO A 47 -21.70 -13.89 8.84
N VAL A 48 -21.78 -14.45 7.62
CA VAL A 48 -20.61 -14.87 6.84
C VAL A 48 -19.65 -13.70 6.58
N TRP A 49 -20.18 -12.52 6.23
CA TRP A 49 -19.38 -11.33 5.97
C TRP A 49 -18.65 -10.84 7.22
N ARG A 50 -19.33 -10.88 8.37
CA ARG A 50 -18.74 -10.54 9.66
C ARG A 50 -17.64 -11.52 10.05
N SER A 51 -17.86 -12.83 9.86
CA SER A 51 -16.84 -13.85 10.15
C SER A 51 -15.60 -13.67 9.28
N LEU A 52 -15.77 -13.39 7.99
CA LEU A 52 -14.67 -13.07 7.08
C LEU A 52 -13.94 -11.79 7.49
N TYR A 53 -14.67 -10.73 7.84
CA TYR A 53 -14.09 -9.48 8.30
C TYR A 53 -13.19 -9.71 9.53
N GLN A 54 -13.71 -10.40 10.54
CA GLN A 54 -12.97 -10.67 11.79
C GLN A 54 -11.75 -11.57 11.59
N PHE A 55 -11.80 -12.50 10.63
CA PHE A 55 -10.67 -13.32 10.25
C PHE A 55 -9.57 -12.48 9.59
N TRP A 56 -9.93 -11.72 8.56
CA TRP A 56 -8.98 -10.93 7.77
C TRP A 56 -8.45 -9.70 8.52
N LEU A 57 -9.23 -9.15 9.47
CA LEU A 57 -8.80 -8.04 10.32
C LEU A 57 -7.52 -8.36 11.11
N LYS A 58 -7.41 -9.59 11.63
CA LYS A 58 -6.23 -10.03 12.39
C LYS A 58 -4.99 -10.12 11.49
N ILE A 59 -5.15 -10.68 10.30
CA ILE A 59 -4.07 -10.82 9.30
C ILE A 59 -3.65 -9.43 8.79
N PHE A 60 -4.62 -8.55 8.55
CA PHE A 60 -4.38 -7.15 8.21
C PHE A 60 -3.57 -6.46 9.31
N ALA A 61 -3.95 -6.60 10.58
CA ALA A 61 -3.24 -5.97 11.70
C ALA A 61 -1.76 -6.38 11.79
N VAL A 62 -1.46 -7.68 11.58
CA VAL A 62 -0.08 -8.18 11.58
C VAL A 62 0.71 -7.61 10.41
N ASN A 63 0.16 -7.66 9.19
CA ASN A 63 0.84 -7.10 8.02
C ASN A 63 1.04 -5.59 8.17
N PHE A 64 0.03 -4.87 8.68
CA PHE A 64 0.12 -3.43 8.92
C PHE A 64 1.25 -3.10 9.90
N GLY A 65 1.32 -3.79 11.05
CA GLY A 65 2.39 -3.60 12.02
C GLY A 65 3.78 -3.86 11.42
N MET A 66 3.93 -4.93 10.65
CA MET A 66 5.19 -5.23 9.95
C MET A 66 5.54 -4.19 8.87
N GLY A 67 4.54 -3.66 8.17
CA GLY A 67 4.68 -2.56 7.23
C GLY A 67 5.23 -1.30 7.90
N VAL A 68 4.67 -0.90 9.05
CA VAL A 68 5.16 0.26 9.81
C VAL A 68 6.61 0.07 10.25
N VAL A 69 6.96 -1.08 10.83
CA VAL A 69 8.32 -1.35 11.33
C VAL A 69 9.33 -1.33 10.17
N SER A 70 9.03 -2.03 9.07
CA SER A 70 9.93 -2.07 7.92
C SER A 70 10.03 -0.73 7.18
N GLY A 71 8.93 0.03 7.11
CA GLY A 71 8.89 1.37 6.50
C GLY A 71 9.73 2.38 7.27
N LEU A 72 9.70 2.32 8.61
CA LEU A 72 10.55 3.15 9.45
C LEU A 72 12.04 2.93 9.16
N VAL A 73 12.46 1.68 9.03
CA VAL A 73 13.85 1.34 8.68
C VAL A 73 14.22 1.90 7.30
N MET A 74 13.33 1.75 6.32
CA MET A 74 13.54 2.29 4.96
C MET A 74 13.67 3.82 4.97
N ALA A 75 12.82 4.53 5.70
CA ALA A 75 12.84 5.99 5.78
C ALA A 75 14.19 6.51 6.32
N TYR A 76 14.73 5.88 7.37
CA TYR A 76 16.02 6.27 7.93
C TYR A 76 17.20 5.96 6.99
N GLN A 77 17.11 4.92 6.15
CA GLN A 77 18.18 4.59 5.21
C GLN A 77 18.47 5.70 4.20
N PHE A 78 17.48 6.51 3.82
CA PHE A 78 17.72 7.70 2.98
C PHE A 78 18.70 8.67 3.64
N GLY A 79 18.62 8.86 4.96
CA GLY A 79 19.53 9.72 5.71
C GLY A 79 20.89 9.08 6.00
N THR A 80 20.90 7.83 6.45
CA THR A 80 22.13 7.18 6.93
C THR A 80 23.07 6.74 5.81
N ASN A 81 22.50 6.19 4.72
CA ASN A 81 23.27 5.54 3.66
C ASN A 81 23.26 6.32 2.34
N TRP A 82 22.32 7.26 2.19
CA TRP A 82 22.13 8.05 0.98
C TRP A 82 22.18 9.56 1.27
N SER A 83 23.11 9.99 2.12
CA SER A 83 23.24 11.39 2.56
C SER A 83 23.43 12.39 1.41
N GLY A 84 24.22 12.03 0.38
CA GLY A 84 24.37 12.84 -0.82
C GLY A 84 23.08 13.02 -1.61
N PHE A 85 22.26 11.96 -1.72
CA PHE A 85 20.93 12.05 -2.31
C PHE A 85 20.01 12.94 -1.47
N SER A 86 20.02 12.77 -0.15
CA SER A 86 19.23 13.59 0.77
C SER A 86 19.60 15.07 0.71
N GLN A 87 20.88 15.41 0.56
CA GLN A 87 21.33 16.80 0.36
C GLN A 87 20.93 17.34 -1.02
N PHE A 88 21.02 16.51 -2.06
CA PHE A 88 20.71 16.92 -3.43
C PHE A 88 19.22 17.10 -3.69
N ALA A 89 18.39 16.12 -3.32
CA ALA A 89 16.97 16.03 -3.70
C ALA A 89 15.99 16.23 -2.53
N GLY A 90 16.49 16.41 -1.30
CA GLY A 90 15.65 16.45 -0.09
C GLY A 90 14.62 17.58 -0.07
N SER A 91 14.85 18.67 -0.79
CA SER A 91 13.89 19.77 -0.97
C SER A 91 12.61 19.36 -1.72
N ILE A 92 12.65 18.26 -2.49
CA ILE A 92 11.50 17.69 -3.20
C ILE A 92 11.02 16.42 -2.50
N THR A 93 11.90 15.45 -2.29
CA THR A 93 11.50 14.15 -1.74
C THR A 93 11.09 14.25 -0.28
N GLY A 94 11.72 15.14 0.50
CA GLY A 94 11.40 15.38 1.90
C GLY A 94 9.95 15.84 2.10
N PRO A 95 9.49 16.91 1.43
CA PRO A 95 8.08 17.32 1.49
C PRO A 95 7.11 16.24 1.04
N LEU A 96 7.37 15.52 -0.06
CA LEU A 96 6.48 14.45 -0.53
C LEU A 96 6.32 13.33 0.51
N LEU A 97 7.41 12.87 1.11
CA LEU A 97 7.38 11.88 2.21
C LEU A 97 6.75 12.45 3.49
N THR A 98 6.91 13.75 3.75
CA THR A 98 6.26 14.41 4.89
C THR A 98 4.74 14.45 4.70
N TYR A 99 4.26 14.75 3.49
CA TYR A 99 2.83 14.71 3.15
C TYR A 99 2.25 13.31 3.27
N GLU A 100 3.01 12.28 2.90
CA GLU A 100 2.62 10.88 3.16
C GLU A 100 2.32 10.68 4.65
N VAL A 101 3.24 11.07 5.54
CA VAL A 101 3.04 10.91 6.98
C VAL A 101 1.83 11.70 7.45
N LEU A 102 1.76 13.00 7.12
CA LEU A 102 0.73 13.91 7.63
C LEU A 102 -0.69 13.56 7.14
N THR A 103 -0.83 13.06 5.92
CA THR A 103 -2.14 12.85 5.31
C THR A 103 -2.58 11.40 5.30
N ALA A 104 -1.65 10.45 5.13
CA ALA A 104 -1.97 9.02 5.10
C ALA A 104 -1.74 8.37 6.46
N PHE A 105 -0.53 8.44 7.02
CA PHE A 105 -0.22 7.69 8.25
C PHE A 105 -1.00 8.20 9.46
N PHE A 106 -1.19 9.52 9.59
CA PHE A 106 -2.05 10.06 10.65
C PHE A 106 -3.51 9.65 10.49
N LEU A 107 -4.01 9.58 9.25
CA LEU A 107 -5.36 9.11 8.97
C LEU A 107 -5.51 7.62 9.34
N GLU A 108 -4.57 6.79 8.91
CA GLU A 108 -4.52 5.37 9.27
C GLU A 108 -4.43 5.19 10.78
N ALA A 109 -3.42 5.77 11.43
CA ALA A 109 -3.18 5.62 12.87
C ALA A 109 -4.37 6.13 13.71
N GLY A 110 -5.00 7.24 13.29
CA GLY A 110 -6.16 7.81 13.97
C GLY A 110 -7.39 6.90 13.96
N PHE A 111 -7.63 6.21 12.84
CA PHE A 111 -8.81 5.35 12.70
C PHE A 111 -8.53 3.86 12.96
N LEU A 112 -7.29 3.39 12.85
CA LEU A 112 -6.92 1.98 12.99
C LEU A 112 -7.32 1.41 14.36
N GLY A 113 -7.14 2.17 15.43
CA GLY A 113 -7.54 1.73 16.78
C GLY A 113 -9.04 1.42 16.88
N VAL A 114 -9.88 2.23 16.21
CA VAL A 114 -11.32 2.00 16.13
C VAL A 114 -11.64 0.79 15.25
N MET A 115 -10.96 0.63 14.12
CA MET A 115 -11.13 -0.50 13.21
C MET A 115 -10.77 -1.84 13.88
N LEU A 116 -9.73 -1.86 14.71
CA LEU A 116 -9.24 -3.08 15.38
C LEU A 116 -10.05 -3.44 16.63
N PHE A 117 -10.43 -2.45 17.44
CA PHE A 117 -10.96 -2.69 18.78
C PHE A 117 -12.35 -2.11 19.02
N GLY A 118 -12.91 -1.40 18.02
CA GLY A 118 -14.15 -0.65 18.13
C GLY A 118 -15.43 -1.44 17.91
N TRP A 119 -15.35 -2.70 17.45
CA TRP A 119 -16.53 -3.46 17.00
C TRP A 119 -17.69 -3.51 18.02
N ASN A 120 -17.37 -3.62 19.32
CA ASN A 120 -18.37 -3.61 20.41
C ASN A 120 -18.31 -2.33 21.28
N LYS A 121 -17.53 -1.32 20.87
CA LYS A 121 -17.31 -0.07 21.62
C LYS A 121 -17.88 1.17 20.92
N VAL A 122 -18.01 1.13 19.59
CA VAL A 122 -18.60 2.21 18.79
C VAL A 122 -19.78 1.71 17.98
N GLY A 123 -20.62 2.63 17.51
CA GLY A 123 -21.73 2.28 16.62
C GLY A 123 -21.23 1.73 15.27
N PRO A 124 -22.03 0.88 14.59
CA PRO A 124 -21.64 0.23 13.33
C PRO A 124 -21.30 1.22 12.21
N GLY A 125 -21.93 2.40 12.18
CA GLY A 125 -21.59 3.45 11.20
C GLY A 125 -20.22 4.08 11.44
N LEU A 126 -19.85 4.32 12.70
CA LEU A 126 -18.54 4.87 13.05
C LEU A 126 -17.42 3.84 12.82
N HIS A 127 -17.70 2.57 13.12
CA HIS A 127 -16.76 1.49 12.81
C HIS A 127 -16.52 1.39 11.31
N PHE A 128 -17.57 1.41 10.49
CA PHE A 128 -17.43 1.36 9.03
C PHE A 128 -16.72 2.60 8.46
N LEU A 129 -17.02 3.79 8.98
CA LEU A 129 -16.28 5.01 8.62
C LEU A 129 -14.79 4.84 8.91
N SER A 130 -14.44 4.30 10.08
CA SER A 130 -13.05 4.00 10.44
C SER A 130 -12.38 3.04 9.46
N THR A 131 -13.04 1.94 9.10
CA THR A 131 -12.55 1.00 8.07
C THR A 131 -12.33 1.70 6.71
N CYS A 132 -13.26 2.57 6.30
CA CYS A 132 -13.12 3.37 5.08
C CYS A 132 -11.95 4.36 5.15
N MET A 133 -11.75 5.04 6.28
CA MET A 133 -10.65 6.00 6.46
C MET A 133 -9.29 5.30 6.44
N VAL A 134 -9.19 4.10 7.03
CA VAL A 134 -7.96 3.29 6.94
C VAL A 134 -7.69 2.88 5.48
N ALA A 135 -8.70 2.41 4.74
CA ALA A 135 -8.53 2.07 3.33
C ALA A 135 -8.21 3.27 2.43
N LEU A 136 -8.75 4.46 2.74
CA LEU A 136 -8.40 5.69 2.05
C LEU A 136 -6.95 6.10 2.36
N GLY A 137 -6.54 5.98 3.62
CA GLY A 137 -5.17 6.23 4.05
C GLY A 137 -4.15 5.42 3.27
N THR A 138 -4.38 4.11 3.09
CA THR A 138 -3.43 3.25 2.36
C THR A 138 -3.29 3.65 0.89
N LEU A 139 -4.37 4.11 0.26
CA LEU A 139 -4.34 4.64 -1.11
C LEU A 139 -3.65 6.01 -1.18
N MET A 140 -3.85 6.88 -0.19
CA MET A 140 -3.14 8.15 -0.10
C MET A 140 -1.64 7.97 0.14
N SER A 141 -1.23 6.98 0.95
CA SER A 141 0.19 6.63 1.10
C SER A 141 0.77 6.18 -0.22
N THR A 142 0.07 5.29 -0.94
CA THR A 142 0.47 4.83 -2.28
C THR A 142 0.66 6.01 -3.25
N PHE A 143 -0.22 7.00 -3.20
CA PHE A 143 -0.10 8.22 -4.00
C PHE A 143 1.20 8.99 -3.71
N TRP A 144 1.48 9.32 -2.45
CA TRP A 144 2.63 10.17 -2.10
C TRP A 144 3.97 9.46 -2.29
N ILE A 145 4.07 8.19 -1.89
CA ILE A 145 5.31 7.44 -2.07
C ILE A 145 5.63 7.26 -3.55
N LEU A 146 4.60 7.05 -4.39
CA LEU A 146 4.81 6.95 -5.83
C LEU A 146 4.99 8.29 -6.52
N ALA A 147 4.47 9.40 -5.98
CA ALA A 147 4.84 10.72 -6.50
C ALA A 147 6.35 10.94 -6.34
N SER A 148 6.89 10.62 -5.15
CA SER A 148 8.33 10.67 -4.86
C SER A 148 9.14 9.74 -5.77
N ASN A 149 8.76 8.45 -5.84
CA ASN A 149 9.45 7.48 -6.68
C ASN A 149 9.38 7.83 -8.18
N SER A 150 8.23 8.29 -8.67
CA SER A 150 8.07 8.65 -10.10
C SER A 150 8.90 9.88 -10.44
N TRP A 151 8.99 10.84 -9.54
CA TRP A 151 9.86 12.00 -9.72
C TRP A 151 11.33 11.59 -9.82
N MET A 152 11.79 10.60 -9.04
CA MET A 152 13.16 10.07 -9.16
C MET A 152 13.45 9.44 -10.54
N HIS A 153 12.42 9.00 -11.27
CA HIS A 153 12.56 8.41 -12.61
C HIS A 153 12.42 9.42 -13.74
N THR A 154 11.44 10.33 -13.65
CA THR A 154 11.20 11.38 -14.64
C THR A 154 11.10 12.74 -13.95
N PRO A 155 12.23 13.32 -13.49
CA PRO A 155 12.23 14.57 -12.74
C PRO A 155 11.69 15.74 -13.59
N GLN A 156 10.74 16.50 -13.04
CA GLN A 156 10.20 17.73 -13.62
C GLN A 156 9.91 18.76 -12.54
N GLY A 157 9.64 20.01 -12.94
CA GLY A 157 9.23 21.08 -12.04
C GLY A 157 10.29 21.52 -11.04
N PHE A 158 11.58 21.39 -11.40
CA PHE A 158 12.70 21.76 -10.54
C PHE A 158 13.81 22.53 -11.28
N GLU A 159 14.58 23.28 -10.52
CA GLU A 159 15.86 23.86 -10.93
C GLU A 159 16.98 23.37 -10.00
N ILE A 160 18.24 23.53 -10.43
CA ILE A 160 19.40 23.22 -9.59
C ILE A 160 20.10 24.52 -9.22
N HIS A 161 20.07 24.88 -7.94
CA HIS A 161 20.80 26.03 -7.39
C HIS A 161 21.85 25.54 -6.41
N ASN A 162 23.12 25.94 -6.58
CA ASN A 162 24.23 25.57 -5.69
C ASN A 162 24.36 24.05 -5.45
N GLY A 163 24.10 23.22 -6.47
CA GLY A 163 24.17 21.77 -6.36
C GLY A 163 23.02 21.13 -5.57
N GLN A 164 21.95 21.88 -5.29
CA GLN A 164 20.71 21.36 -4.71
C GLN A 164 19.55 21.56 -5.67
N VAL A 165 18.66 20.57 -5.69
CA VAL A 165 17.38 20.66 -6.38
C VAL A 165 16.49 21.66 -5.64
N VAL A 166 15.73 22.48 -6.36
CA VAL A 166 14.76 23.42 -5.81
C VAL A 166 13.46 23.28 -6.61
N PRO A 167 12.30 23.02 -5.96
CA PRO A 167 11.03 22.93 -6.66
C PRO A 167 10.61 24.31 -7.19
N VAL A 168 10.30 24.39 -8.49
CA VAL A 168 9.73 25.58 -9.14
C VAL A 168 8.27 25.37 -9.57
N ASP A 169 7.83 24.12 -9.71
CA ASP A 169 6.44 23.75 -9.99
C ASP A 169 6.07 22.42 -9.31
N TRP A 170 5.33 22.49 -8.21
CA TRP A 170 4.89 21.31 -7.46
C TRP A 170 3.92 20.41 -8.24
N PHE A 171 3.13 20.98 -9.14
CA PHE A 171 2.20 20.18 -9.95
C PHE A 171 2.99 19.32 -10.93
N ALA A 172 4.00 19.88 -11.60
CA ALA A 172 4.89 19.13 -12.47
C ALA A 172 5.78 18.13 -11.72
N VAL A 173 6.17 18.43 -10.47
CA VAL A 173 6.89 17.50 -9.59
C VAL A 173 6.03 16.25 -9.29
N ILE A 174 4.78 16.46 -8.86
CA ILE A 174 3.88 15.37 -8.44
C ILE A 174 3.38 14.60 -9.67
N PHE A 175 2.82 15.30 -10.66
CA PHE A 175 2.21 14.72 -11.86
C PHE A 175 3.19 14.66 -13.02
N ASN A 176 4.41 14.19 -12.74
CA ASN A 176 5.42 13.94 -13.76
C ASN A 176 5.00 12.80 -14.72
N PRO A 177 5.62 12.67 -15.91
CA PRO A 177 5.13 11.78 -16.96
C PRO A 177 4.97 10.31 -16.56
N SER A 178 5.83 9.81 -15.66
CA SER A 178 5.75 8.41 -15.22
C SER A 178 4.76 8.17 -14.07
N PHE A 179 4.28 9.23 -13.41
CA PHE A 179 3.46 9.12 -12.20
C PHE A 179 2.13 8.39 -12.40
N PRO A 180 1.27 8.76 -13.39
CA PRO A 180 -0.03 8.09 -13.55
C PRO A 180 0.10 6.60 -13.80
N TYR A 181 1.06 6.19 -14.63
CA TYR A 181 1.30 4.79 -14.94
C TYR A 181 1.81 4.01 -13.74
N ARG A 182 2.79 4.54 -13.00
CA ARG A 182 3.33 3.89 -11.80
C ARG A 182 2.29 3.77 -10.70
N LEU A 183 1.49 4.82 -10.48
CA LEU A 183 0.41 4.82 -9.50
C LEU A 183 -0.60 3.72 -9.82
N LEU A 184 -1.14 3.73 -11.05
CA LEU A 184 -2.13 2.74 -11.47
C LEU A 184 -1.55 1.32 -11.46
N HIS A 185 -0.34 1.12 -11.98
CA HIS A 185 0.28 -0.19 -12.05
C HIS A 185 0.51 -0.79 -10.67
N MET A 186 1.00 0.01 -9.71
CA MET A 186 1.25 -0.47 -8.35
C MET A 186 -0.05 -0.69 -7.57
N SER A 187 -1.03 0.20 -7.68
CA SER A 187 -2.31 0.03 -7.00
C SER A 187 -3.05 -1.21 -7.49
N VAL A 188 -3.10 -1.44 -8.81
CA VAL A 188 -3.72 -2.63 -9.40
C VAL A 188 -2.93 -3.90 -9.05
N ALA A 189 -1.59 -3.84 -9.02
CA ALA A 189 -0.76 -4.93 -8.55
C ALA A 189 -1.07 -5.30 -7.10
N ALA A 190 -1.17 -4.31 -6.20
CA ALA A 190 -1.51 -4.54 -4.80
C ALA A 190 -2.88 -5.22 -4.64
N PHE A 191 -3.90 -4.75 -5.38
CA PHE A 191 -5.20 -5.40 -5.39
C PHE A 191 -5.16 -6.84 -5.91
N LEU A 192 -4.37 -7.11 -6.96
CA LEU A 192 -4.18 -8.45 -7.49
C LEU A 192 -3.45 -9.34 -6.49
N SER A 193 -2.40 -8.84 -5.84
CA SER A 193 -1.65 -9.55 -4.80
C SER A 193 -2.55 -9.92 -3.62
N SER A 194 -3.38 -9.00 -3.12
CA SER A 194 -4.34 -9.30 -2.07
C SER A 194 -5.40 -10.32 -2.52
N ALA A 195 -5.91 -10.22 -3.76
CA ALA A 195 -6.84 -11.21 -4.30
C ALA A 195 -6.20 -12.60 -4.36
N MET A 196 -4.97 -12.72 -4.84
CA MET A 196 -4.22 -13.98 -4.85
C MET A 196 -3.96 -14.50 -3.44
N PHE A 197 -3.65 -13.62 -2.48
CA PHE A 197 -3.42 -13.99 -1.09
C PHE A 197 -4.70 -14.54 -0.42
N VAL A 198 -5.83 -13.86 -0.59
CA VAL A 198 -7.14 -14.34 -0.10
C VAL A 198 -7.54 -15.64 -0.80
N GLY A 199 -7.37 -15.70 -2.12
CA GLY A 199 -7.68 -16.87 -2.93
C GLY A 199 -6.84 -18.10 -2.56
N ALA A 200 -5.54 -17.94 -2.38
CA ALA A 200 -4.62 -19.00 -1.97
C ALA A 200 -4.95 -19.51 -0.56
N SER A 201 -5.25 -18.62 0.38
CA SER A 201 -5.71 -19.01 1.72
C SER A 201 -6.99 -19.84 1.63
N ALA A 202 -7.97 -19.40 0.84
CA ALA A 202 -9.23 -20.11 0.68
C ALA A 202 -9.07 -21.47 -0.03
N ALA A 203 -8.27 -21.52 -1.09
CA ALA A 203 -7.94 -22.74 -1.80
C ALA A 203 -7.28 -23.77 -0.88
N TRP A 204 -6.34 -23.33 -0.04
CA TRP A 204 -5.71 -24.19 0.95
C TRP A 204 -6.72 -24.79 1.93
N HIS A 205 -7.63 -23.98 2.45
CA HIS A 205 -8.69 -24.47 3.33
C HIS A 205 -9.62 -25.49 2.63
N LEU A 206 -10.02 -25.23 1.38
CA LEU A 206 -10.85 -26.15 0.59
C LEU A 206 -10.12 -27.48 0.34
N LEU A 207 -8.83 -27.44 0.00
CA LEU A 207 -7.99 -28.64 -0.18
C LEU A 207 -7.86 -29.48 1.09
N LYS A 208 -7.96 -28.86 2.26
CA LYS A 208 -7.95 -29.54 3.56
C LYS A 208 -9.35 -30.00 4.01
N GLY A 209 -10.36 -29.90 3.16
CA GLY A 209 -11.73 -30.32 3.47
C GLY A 209 -12.50 -29.33 4.37
N ASN A 210 -11.94 -28.15 4.65
CA ASN A 210 -12.61 -27.10 5.41
C ASN A 210 -13.58 -26.32 4.50
N ASP A 211 -14.62 -27.00 4.04
CA ASP A 211 -15.56 -26.45 3.08
C ASP A 211 -16.75 -25.74 3.77
N THR A 212 -16.55 -24.46 4.09
CA THR A 212 -17.59 -23.62 4.70
C THR A 212 -18.11 -22.56 3.72
N PRO A 213 -19.34 -22.04 3.91
CA PRO A 213 -19.86 -20.94 3.12
C PRO A 213 -18.92 -19.71 3.11
N ALA A 214 -18.25 -19.41 4.23
CA ALA A 214 -17.29 -18.31 4.31
C ALA A 214 -16.07 -18.53 3.41
N ILE A 215 -15.52 -19.74 3.44
CA ILE A 215 -14.33 -20.10 2.65
C ILE A 215 -14.66 -20.08 1.15
N ARG A 216 -15.80 -20.66 0.74
CA ARG A 216 -16.28 -20.58 -0.65
C ARG A 216 -16.53 -19.13 -1.09
N ARG A 217 -17.08 -18.29 -0.22
CA ARG A 217 -17.33 -16.87 -0.51
C ARG A 217 -16.04 -16.11 -0.76
N MET A 218 -15.06 -16.19 0.14
CA MET A 218 -13.79 -15.47 -0.04
C MET A 218 -13.01 -16.00 -1.25
N PHE A 219 -13.06 -17.32 -1.53
CA PHE A 219 -12.48 -17.88 -2.75
C PHE A 219 -13.14 -17.31 -4.01
N SER A 220 -14.47 -17.28 -4.05
CA SER A 220 -15.21 -16.71 -5.19
C SER A 220 -14.92 -15.22 -5.39
N MET A 221 -14.87 -14.42 -4.31
CA MET A 221 -14.52 -13.00 -4.40
C MET A 221 -13.10 -12.80 -4.95
N ALA A 222 -12.14 -13.59 -4.47
CA ALA A 222 -10.77 -13.55 -4.94
C ALA A 222 -10.65 -13.88 -6.44
N LEU A 223 -11.33 -14.93 -6.91
CA LEU A 223 -11.31 -15.31 -8.33
C LEU A 223 -11.98 -14.26 -9.21
N TRP A 224 -13.12 -13.71 -8.81
CA TRP A 224 -13.77 -12.62 -9.57
C TRP A 224 -12.89 -11.38 -9.65
N MET A 225 -12.24 -11.02 -8.55
CA MET A 225 -11.28 -9.92 -8.53
C MET A 225 -10.11 -10.21 -9.47
N ALA A 226 -9.52 -11.41 -9.42
CA ALA A 226 -8.42 -11.81 -10.28
C ALA A 226 -8.78 -11.75 -11.78
N VAL A 227 -9.96 -12.23 -12.16
CA VAL A 227 -10.43 -12.24 -13.55
C VAL A 227 -10.52 -10.82 -14.12
N VAL A 228 -10.88 -9.82 -13.30
CA VAL A 228 -10.99 -8.42 -13.75
C VAL A 228 -9.65 -7.71 -13.67
N VAL A 229 -8.94 -7.86 -12.54
CA VAL A 229 -7.75 -7.07 -12.23
C VAL A 229 -6.52 -7.57 -12.98
N ALA A 230 -6.38 -8.88 -13.26
CA ALA A 230 -5.21 -9.38 -13.98
C ALA A 230 -5.11 -8.87 -15.43
N PRO A 231 -6.18 -8.85 -16.25
CA PRO A 231 -6.14 -8.22 -17.57
C PRO A 231 -5.86 -6.71 -17.51
N VAL A 232 -6.45 -6.01 -16.53
CA VAL A 232 -6.21 -4.57 -16.31
C VAL A 232 -4.74 -4.32 -15.95
N GLN A 233 -4.15 -5.16 -15.08
CA GLN A 233 -2.73 -5.11 -14.73
C GLN A 233 -1.84 -5.29 -15.95
N ALA A 234 -2.15 -6.26 -16.81
CA ALA A 234 -1.39 -6.51 -18.03
C ALA A 234 -1.44 -5.31 -18.99
N LEU A 235 -2.63 -4.73 -19.19
CA LEU A 235 -2.80 -3.54 -20.04
C LEU A 235 -2.03 -2.33 -19.50
N ILE A 236 -2.19 -2.01 -18.21
CA ILE A 236 -1.47 -0.90 -17.58
C ILE A 236 0.04 -1.16 -17.61
N GLY A 237 0.48 -2.41 -17.45
CA GLY A 237 1.86 -2.82 -17.58
C GLY A 237 2.45 -2.58 -18.97
N ASP A 238 1.71 -2.93 -20.02
CA ASP A 238 2.11 -2.66 -21.41
C ASP A 238 2.23 -1.16 -21.66
N MET A 239 1.21 -0.38 -21.24
CA MET A 239 1.25 1.09 -21.35
C MET A 239 2.39 1.74 -20.56
N HIS A 240 2.80 1.14 -19.44
CA HIS A 240 3.93 1.63 -18.65
C HIS A 240 5.29 1.32 -19.28
N GLY A 241 5.37 0.28 -20.12
CA GLY A 241 6.60 -0.15 -20.78
C GLY A 241 6.95 0.65 -22.06
N LEU A 242 5.99 1.41 -22.60
CA LEU A 242 6.14 2.31 -23.75
C LEU A 242 6.70 3.68 -23.33
#